data_AF-A0A397ACU7-F1
#
_entry.id   AF-A0A397ACU7-F1
#
_cell.length_a   1.000
_cell.length_b   1.000
_cell.length_c   1.000
_cell.angle_alpha   90.00
_cell.angle_beta   90.00
_cell.angle_gamma   90.00
#
_symmetry.space_group_name_H-M   'P 1'
#
loop_
_entity.id
_entity.type
_entity.pdbx_description
1 polymer ?
#
loop_
_entity_poly.entity_id
_entity_poly.type
_entity_poly.pdbx_seq_one_letter_code
_entity_poly.pdbx_strand_id
1 'polypeptide(L)'
;ETNTVLGNVSQGLYYGCSSYNDFFPPPGANFKGLSADHVILVSHGYCGSTCSVFSSFIQQHNLAHTVAFGGYKDVAQQFFSFPGGQVYTTGALYGDAVALGVDSNDLVPQPLSNISDLYAGSTVSFALVAISPWKTQWNKTLLPLEYTFVPATHNPVFPADPLNTTALYHAAVSVVRNAS
;
A
#
# COMPACT_ATOMS: atom_id res chain seq x y z
N GLU A 1 14.54 27.78 22.80
CA GLU A 1 14.54 26.65 21.85
C GLU A 1 13.31 25.79 22.07
N THR A 2 12.94 24.95 21.10
CA THR A 2 12.07 23.75 21.22
C THR A 2 10.67 23.90 21.87
N ASN A 3 9.55 23.50 21.27
CA ASN A 3 9.31 22.74 20.04
C ASN A 3 7.99 23.17 19.38
N THR A 4 7.95 23.11 18.05
CA THR A 4 6.70 23.18 17.28
C THR A 4 5.90 21.90 17.54
N VAL A 5 4.98 21.95 18.50
CA VAL A 5 4.03 20.84 18.73
C VAL A 5 3.00 20.85 17.60
N LEU A 6 2.66 19.68 17.05
CA LEU A 6 1.59 19.48 16.08
C LEU A 6 0.21 19.83 16.68
N GLY A 7 -0.09 21.12 16.74
CA GLY A 7 -1.38 21.64 17.18
C GLY A 7 -2.47 21.44 16.11
N ASN A 8 -3.63 20.94 16.53
CA ASN A 8 -4.87 20.87 15.74
C ASN A 8 -4.92 19.92 14.52
N VAL A 9 -4.42 18.69 14.66
CA VAL A 9 -5.17 17.53 14.14
C VAL A 9 -5.94 16.89 15.29
N SER A 10 -7.24 17.17 15.37
CA SER A 10 -8.01 16.98 16.62
C SER A 10 -8.54 15.56 16.87
N GLN A 11 -8.33 14.62 15.95
CA GLN A 11 -8.73 13.22 16.08
C GLN A 11 -7.74 12.31 15.32
N GLY A 12 -7.33 11.19 15.94
CA GLY A 12 -6.65 10.11 15.23
C GLY A 12 -7.66 9.21 14.50
N LEU A 13 -7.24 8.47 13.46
CA LEU A 13 -8.13 8.17 12.33
C LEU A 13 -8.46 6.69 12.06
N TYR A 14 -9.76 6.47 11.88
CA TYR A 14 -10.59 5.25 11.89
C TYR A 14 -10.52 4.23 10.71
N TYR A 15 -9.39 3.76 10.13
CA TYR A 15 -9.46 2.77 9.02
C TYR A 15 -8.40 1.63 8.96
N GLY A 16 -8.86 0.36 8.98
CA GLY A 16 -8.09 -0.91 8.91
C GLY A 16 -8.99 -2.13 9.19
N CYS A 17 -8.73 -3.28 8.54
CA CYS A 17 -9.74 -4.33 8.34
C CYS A 17 -9.73 -5.52 9.34
N SER A 18 -9.17 -5.39 10.54
CA SER A 18 -9.10 -6.54 11.48
C SER A 18 -10.47 -7.12 11.87
N SER A 19 -11.49 -6.26 12.05
CA SER A 19 -12.87 -6.68 12.33
C SER A 19 -13.56 -7.40 11.17
N TYR A 20 -13.04 -7.30 9.94
CA TYR A 20 -13.52 -8.11 8.81
C TYR A 20 -13.30 -9.60 9.08
N ASN A 21 -12.20 -9.96 9.74
CA ASN A 21 -11.84 -11.36 10.00
C ASN A 21 -12.80 -12.04 10.99
N ASP A 22 -13.46 -11.27 11.87
CA ASP A 22 -14.51 -11.77 12.78
C ASP A 22 -15.78 -12.17 12.01
N PHE A 23 -16.10 -11.47 10.92
CA PHE A 23 -17.25 -11.75 10.05
C PHE A 23 -16.93 -12.76 8.94
N PHE A 24 -15.67 -12.81 8.50
CA PHE A 24 -15.17 -13.62 7.39
C PHE A 24 -13.95 -14.44 7.85
N PRO A 25 -14.13 -15.46 8.69
CA PRO A 25 -13.03 -16.31 9.13
C PRO A 25 -12.35 -17.00 7.93
N PRO A 26 -11.05 -17.30 8.00
CA PRO A 26 -10.31 -17.98 6.94
C PRO A 26 -11.01 -19.31 6.59
N PRO A 27 -11.31 -19.60 5.31
CA PRO A 27 -12.16 -20.72 4.89
C PRO A 27 -11.51 -22.11 5.06
N GLY A 28 -10.46 -22.25 5.87
CA GLY A 28 -9.69 -23.48 6.10
C GLY A 28 -8.86 -23.96 4.90
N ALA A 29 -9.22 -23.57 3.68
CA ALA A 29 -8.48 -23.78 2.44
C ALA A 29 -8.64 -22.58 1.51
N ASN A 30 -7.52 -21.99 1.11
CA ASN A 30 -7.49 -20.67 0.44
C ASN A 30 -7.63 -20.81 -1.08
N PHE A 31 -7.04 -21.89 -1.59
CA PHE A 31 -7.12 -22.32 -2.97
C PHE A 31 -7.34 -23.83 -2.93
N LYS A 32 -8.49 -24.29 -3.43
CA LYS A 32 -8.90 -25.69 -3.30
C LYS A 32 -7.88 -26.62 -3.98
N GLY A 33 -7.11 -27.35 -3.17
CA GLY A 33 -6.08 -28.29 -3.63
C GLY A 33 -4.65 -27.75 -3.63
N LEU A 34 -4.39 -26.54 -3.12
CA LEU A 34 -3.04 -25.99 -2.94
C LEU A 34 -2.78 -25.66 -1.46
N SER A 35 -1.60 -26.03 -0.95
CA SER A 35 -1.07 -25.52 0.31
C SER A 35 -0.57 -24.07 0.14
N ALA A 36 -0.42 -23.33 1.24
CA ALA A 36 0.11 -21.96 1.22
C ALA A 36 1.51 -21.90 0.58
N ASP A 37 2.35 -22.92 0.82
CA ASP A 37 3.72 -23.05 0.28
C ASP A 37 3.76 -23.14 -1.25
N HIS A 38 2.65 -23.53 -1.88
CA HIS A 38 2.49 -23.61 -3.34
C HIS A 38 1.84 -22.37 -3.96
N VAL A 39 1.56 -21.33 -3.19
CA VAL A 39 0.96 -20.09 -3.66
C VAL A 39 1.90 -18.92 -3.39
N ILE A 40 2.17 -18.13 -4.42
CA ILE A 40 2.96 -16.91 -4.33
C ILE A 40 2.07 -15.75 -4.76
N LEU A 41 1.88 -14.77 -3.88
CA LEU A 41 1.21 -13.53 -4.20
C LEU A 41 2.26 -12.43 -4.35
N VAL A 42 2.21 -11.72 -5.48
CA VAL A 42 3.22 -10.73 -5.88
C VAL A 42 2.61 -9.33 -5.86
N SER A 43 3.37 -8.36 -5.35
CA SER A 43 2.95 -6.96 -5.24
C SER A 43 4.16 -6.02 -5.36
N HIS A 44 3.88 -4.73 -5.47
CA HIS A 44 4.82 -3.60 -5.42
C HIS A 44 4.49 -2.66 -4.25
N GLY A 45 3.75 -3.15 -3.24
CA GLY A 45 3.42 -2.45 -1.99
C GLY A 45 2.33 -1.38 -2.08
N TYR A 46 2.25 -0.60 -3.16
CA TYR A 46 1.26 0.50 -3.26
C TYR A 46 -0.21 0.08 -3.43
N CYS A 47 -0.53 -1.21 -3.47
CA CYS A 47 -1.91 -1.68 -3.56
C CYS A 47 -2.74 -1.17 -2.37
N GLY A 48 -3.76 -0.36 -2.64
CA GLY A 48 -4.42 0.46 -1.61
C GLY A 48 -5.94 0.52 -1.70
N SER A 49 -6.62 -0.52 -2.17
CA SER A 49 -8.11 -0.57 -2.21
C SER A 49 -8.62 -1.97 -1.89
N THR A 50 -9.61 -2.53 -2.61
CA THR A 50 -10.06 -3.93 -2.45
C THR A 50 -8.90 -4.95 -2.55
N CYS A 51 -7.91 -4.67 -3.41
CA CYS A 51 -6.70 -5.49 -3.50
C CYS A 51 -5.93 -5.55 -2.16
N SER A 52 -6.00 -4.50 -1.35
CA SER A 52 -5.31 -4.40 -0.06
C SER A 52 -6.05 -5.20 1.02
N VAL A 53 -7.39 -5.25 0.97
CA VAL A 53 -8.20 -6.14 1.82
C VAL A 53 -7.84 -7.61 1.55
N PHE A 54 -7.83 -7.99 0.27
CA PHE A 54 -7.42 -9.34 -0.16
C PHE A 54 -5.98 -9.66 0.28
N SER A 55 -5.05 -8.75 0.02
CA SER A 55 -3.63 -8.93 0.37
C SER A 55 -3.41 -9.00 1.88
N SER A 56 -4.13 -8.19 2.68
CA SER A 56 -4.07 -8.25 4.14
C SER A 56 -4.63 -9.56 4.68
N PHE A 57 -5.72 -10.05 4.11
CA PHE A 57 -6.31 -11.33 4.52
C PHE A 57 -5.37 -12.51 4.25
N ILE A 58 -4.79 -12.55 3.05
CA ILE A 58 -3.82 -13.58 2.65
C ILE A 58 -2.58 -13.56 3.56
N GLN A 59 -2.06 -12.38 3.90
CA GLN A 59 -0.88 -12.24 4.76
C GLN A 59 -1.20 -12.57 6.23
N GLN A 60 -2.28 -12.02 6.80
CA GLN A 60 -2.62 -12.18 8.22
C GLN A 60 -2.90 -13.62 8.63
N HIS A 61 -3.37 -14.45 7.70
CA HIS A 61 -3.66 -15.86 7.98
C HIS A 61 -2.61 -16.83 7.37
N ASN A 62 -1.48 -16.33 6.84
CA ASN A 62 -0.39 -17.12 6.22
C ASN A 62 -0.88 -18.02 5.06
N LEU A 63 -1.63 -17.45 4.14
CA LEU A 63 -2.37 -18.19 3.11
C LEU A 63 -1.60 -18.37 1.78
N ALA A 64 -0.48 -17.67 1.64
CA ALA A 64 0.47 -17.72 0.52
C ALA A 64 1.82 -17.10 0.95
N HIS A 65 2.90 -17.40 0.22
CA HIS A 65 4.11 -16.56 0.27
C HIS A 65 3.82 -15.17 -0.32
N THR A 66 4.24 -14.12 0.36
CA THR A 66 4.08 -12.74 -0.13
C THR A 66 5.42 -12.17 -0.60
N VAL A 67 5.47 -11.70 -1.85
CA VAL A 67 6.67 -11.15 -2.49
C VAL A 67 6.39 -9.69 -2.90
N ALA A 68 7.02 -8.74 -2.21
CA ALA A 68 6.95 -7.32 -2.55
C ALA A 68 8.19 -6.90 -3.34
N PHE A 69 8.05 -6.52 -4.61
CA PHE A 69 9.16 -6.02 -5.42
C PHE A 69 9.41 -4.53 -5.21
N GLY A 70 10.69 -4.15 -5.21
CA GLY A 70 11.14 -2.76 -5.21
C GLY A 70 11.68 -2.32 -3.87
N GLY A 71 11.16 -1.18 -3.37
CA GLY A 71 11.58 -0.60 -2.09
C GLY A 71 13.06 -0.18 -2.06
N TYR A 72 13.62 -0.11 -0.86
CA TYR A 72 15.04 0.06 -0.65
C TYR A 72 15.69 -1.29 -0.34
N LYS A 73 16.88 -1.53 -0.91
CA LYS A 73 17.65 -2.75 -0.64
C LYS A 73 17.88 -2.90 0.87
N ASP A 74 17.72 -4.12 1.37
CA ASP A 74 17.89 -4.50 2.78
C ASP A 74 16.91 -3.81 3.77
N VAL A 75 15.89 -3.11 3.28
CA VAL A 75 14.81 -2.51 4.08
C VAL A 75 13.51 -3.29 3.88
N ALA A 76 12.84 -3.65 4.97
CA ALA A 76 11.56 -4.34 4.92
C ALA A 76 10.54 -3.55 4.09
N GLN A 77 9.88 -4.22 3.14
CA GLN A 77 8.83 -3.65 2.30
C GLN A 77 7.47 -4.22 2.68
N GLN A 78 6.46 -3.36 2.67
CA GLN A 78 5.07 -3.75 2.93
C GLN A 78 4.44 -4.40 1.70
N PHE A 79 3.61 -5.41 1.91
CA PHE A 79 2.99 -6.16 0.80
C PHE A 79 1.81 -5.43 0.15
N PHE A 80 1.09 -4.62 0.92
CA PHE A 80 0.02 -3.73 0.51
C PHE A 80 0.14 -2.43 1.31
N SER A 81 -0.73 -1.46 1.03
CA SER A 81 -0.74 -0.16 1.69
C SER A 81 -1.97 -0.01 2.58
N PHE A 82 -2.99 0.74 2.15
CA PHE A 82 -4.19 0.98 2.96
C PHE A 82 -5.41 0.26 2.35
N PRO A 83 -6.10 -0.63 3.08
CA PRO A 83 -7.46 -1.00 2.72
C PRO A 83 -8.35 0.25 2.61
N GLY A 84 -9.29 0.25 1.66
CA GLY A 84 -10.25 1.36 1.48
C GLY A 84 -9.69 2.69 0.95
N GLY A 85 -8.40 2.77 0.62
CA GLY A 85 -7.82 3.92 -0.08
C GLY A 85 -8.02 3.89 -1.60
N GLN A 86 -7.25 4.72 -2.28
CA GLN A 86 -7.17 4.83 -3.73
C GLN A 86 -5.69 4.83 -4.15
N VAL A 87 -5.36 4.10 -5.21
CA VAL A 87 -4.05 4.23 -5.88
C VAL A 87 -4.11 5.45 -6.79
N TYR A 88 -3.16 6.36 -6.63
CA TYR A 88 -3.09 7.62 -7.34
C TYR A 88 -1.71 7.91 -7.89
N THR A 89 -1.64 8.89 -8.78
CA THR A 89 -0.40 9.32 -9.40
C THR A 89 -0.21 10.83 -9.23
N THR A 90 1.04 11.30 -9.21
CA THR A 90 1.33 12.74 -9.13
C THR A 90 0.69 13.53 -10.29
N GLY A 91 0.62 12.95 -11.49
CA GLY A 91 -0.09 13.55 -12.62
C GLY A 91 -1.60 13.67 -12.41
N ALA A 92 -2.25 12.63 -11.86
CA ALA A 92 -3.68 12.67 -11.55
C ALA A 92 -4.00 13.67 -10.42
N LEU A 93 -3.16 13.73 -9.38
CA LEU A 93 -3.30 14.70 -8.29
C LEU A 93 -3.17 16.15 -8.76
N TYR A 94 -2.24 16.44 -9.67
CA TYR A 94 -2.14 17.76 -10.29
C TYR A 94 -3.37 18.07 -11.16
N GLY A 95 -3.87 17.09 -11.92
CA GLY A 95 -5.10 17.21 -12.72
C GLY A 95 -6.33 17.60 -11.88
N ASP A 96 -6.50 16.96 -10.72
CA ASP A 96 -7.55 17.32 -9.75
C ASP A 96 -7.34 18.73 -9.18
N ALA A 97 -6.10 19.10 -8.85
CA ALA A 97 -5.79 20.43 -8.32
C ALA A 97 -6.16 21.54 -9.32
N VAL A 98 -5.88 21.33 -10.62
CA VAL A 98 -6.31 22.23 -11.71
C VAL A 98 -7.83 22.25 -11.84
N ALA A 99 -8.50 21.08 -11.81
CA ALA A 99 -9.96 20.99 -11.90
C ALA A 99 -10.69 21.66 -10.71
N LEU A 100 -10.05 21.71 -9.54
CA LEU A 100 -10.53 22.37 -8.32
C LEU A 100 -10.08 23.83 -8.20
N GLY A 101 -9.21 24.33 -9.09
CA GLY A 101 -8.69 25.70 -9.07
C GLY A 101 -7.73 26.00 -7.91
N VAL A 102 -7.00 24.99 -7.44
CA VAL A 102 -6.05 25.08 -6.30
C VAL A 102 -4.60 24.77 -6.68
N ASP A 103 -4.32 24.60 -7.97
CA ASP A 103 -3.00 24.28 -8.56
C ASP A 103 -1.91 25.32 -8.30
N SER A 104 -2.30 26.56 -7.98
CA SER A 104 -1.41 27.66 -7.58
C SER A 104 -0.92 27.59 -6.12
N ASN A 105 -1.34 26.58 -5.35
CA ASN A 105 -0.88 26.38 -3.98
C ASN A 105 0.48 25.65 -3.95
N ASP A 106 1.48 26.20 -3.26
CA ASP A 106 2.83 25.64 -3.14
C ASP A 106 2.90 24.20 -2.60
N LEU A 107 1.84 23.70 -1.95
CA LEU A 107 1.72 22.33 -1.48
C LEU A 107 1.25 21.33 -2.56
N VAL A 108 0.77 21.79 -3.71
CA VAL A 108 0.36 20.92 -4.82
C VAL A 108 1.60 20.38 -5.54
N PRO A 109 1.81 19.04 -5.59
CA PRO A 109 2.94 18.46 -6.31
C PRO A 109 2.88 18.82 -7.79
N GLN A 110 3.88 19.54 -8.26
CA GLN A 110 4.01 19.89 -9.67
C GLN A 110 4.35 18.63 -10.51
N PRO A 111 3.89 18.56 -11.78
CA PRO A 111 4.29 17.48 -12.69
C PRO A 111 5.81 17.35 -12.79
N LEU A 112 6.34 16.13 -12.78
CA LEU A 112 7.80 15.91 -12.81
C LEU A 112 8.46 16.50 -14.07
N SER A 113 7.72 16.60 -15.18
CA SER A 113 8.12 17.29 -16.40
C SER A 113 8.51 18.75 -16.17
N ASN A 114 7.93 19.42 -15.17
CA ASN A 114 8.25 20.82 -14.84
C ASN A 114 9.59 20.94 -14.11
N ILE A 115 10.13 19.83 -13.59
CA ILE A 115 11.46 19.75 -12.97
C ILE A 115 12.53 19.49 -14.04
N SER A 116 12.24 18.62 -15.00
CA SER A 116 13.12 18.35 -16.15
C SER A 116 12.39 17.60 -17.27
N ASP A 117 12.74 17.90 -18.52
CA ASP A 117 12.32 17.14 -19.70
C ASP A 117 12.72 15.64 -19.62
N LEU A 118 13.77 15.30 -18.86
CA LEU A 118 14.16 13.92 -18.56
C LEU A 118 13.05 13.12 -17.85
N TYR A 119 12.13 13.80 -17.18
CA TYR A 119 10.98 13.19 -16.50
C TYR A 119 9.66 13.38 -17.28
N ALA A 120 9.71 13.81 -18.54
CA ALA A 120 8.53 13.86 -19.40
C ALA A 120 7.85 12.48 -19.48
N GLY A 121 6.55 12.43 -19.20
CA GLY A 121 5.79 11.17 -19.12
C GLY A 121 6.04 10.32 -17.86
N SER A 122 6.94 10.72 -16.97
CA SER A 122 7.16 10.04 -15.68
C SER A 122 6.14 10.50 -14.64
N THR A 123 5.71 9.58 -13.77
CA THR A 123 4.86 9.90 -12.61
C THR A 123 5.24 9.03 -11.41
N VAL A 124 5.08 9.55 -10.20
CA VAL A 124 5.11 8.71 -8.99
C VAL A 124 3.71 8.16 -8.74
N SER A 125 3.61 6.87 -8.44
CA SER A 125 2.37 6.22 -7.99
C SER A 125 2.43 5.99 -6.48
N PHE A 126 1.33 6.25 -5.78
CA PHE A 126 1.21 6.11 -4.34
C PHE A 126 -0.23 5.74 -3.96
N ALA A 127 -0.42 5.10 -2.81
CA ALA A 127 -1.75 4.97 -2.23
C ALA A 127 -2.05 6.19 -1.35
N LEU A 128 -3.27 6.73 -1.45
CA LEU A 128 -3.80 7.72 -0.53
C LEU A 128 -5.08 7.19 0.10
N VAL A 129 -5.33 7.58 1.35
CA VAL A 129 -6.62 7.37 2.01
C VAL A 129 -7.02 8.67 2.70
N ALA A 130 -8.14 9.23 2.28
CA ALA A 130 -8.70 10.43 2.90
C ALA A 130 -9.60 9.99 4.07
N ILE A 131 -9.16 10.25 5.31
CA ILE A 131 -9.95 9.92 6.50
C ILE A 131 -10.38 11.23 7.16
N SER A 132 -11.68 11.51 7.08
CA SER A 132 -12.30 12.70 7.68
C SER A 132 -12.95 12.32 9.01
N PRO A 133 -12.67 13.02 10.12
CA PRO A 133 -13.35 12.78 11.38
C PRO A 133 -14.83 13.18 11.29
N TRP A 134 -15.72 12.19 11.39
CA TRP A 134 -17.14 12.47 11.59
C TRP A 134 -17.34 13.11 12.97
N LYS A 135 -17.91 14.31 13.01
CA LYS A 135 -18.21 15.06 14.25
C LYS A 135 -19.32 14.43 15.13
N THR A 136 -19.75 13.21 14.84
CA THR A 136 -20.79 12.50 15.60
C THR A 136 -20.18 11.65 16.72
N GLN A 137 -20.85 11.63 17.87
CA GLN A 137 -20.36 11.11 19.14
C GLN A 137 -20.32 9.58 19.23
N TRP A 138 -20.05 8.87 18.12
CA TRP A 138 -20.49 7.48 17.92
C TRP A 138 -19.91 6.49 18.93
N ASN A 139 -18.66 6.65 19.36
CA ASN A 139 -18.19 6.04 20.60
C ASN A 139 -16.92 6.73 21.13
N LYS A 140 -16.85 7.02 22.44
CA LYS A 140 -15.63 7.53 23.09
C LYS A 140 -14.58 6.46 23.36
N THR A 141 -14.92 5.17 23.22
CA THR A 141 -13.99 4.05 23.38
C THR A 141 -13.49 3.46 22.06
N LEU A 142 -13.95 3.97 20.91
CA LEU A 142 -13.33 3.65 19.62
C LEU A 142 -12.03 4.45 19.50
N LEU A 143 -10.90 3.73 19.52
CA LEU A 143 -9.58 4.32 19.33
C LEU A 143 -9.38 4.76 17.87
N PRO A 144 -8.52 5.77 17.62
CA PRO A 144 -7.81 5.93 16.34
C PRO A 144 -7.26 4.61 15.80
N LEU A 145 -7.29 4.40 14.48
CA LEU A 145 -6.73 3.21 13.89
C LEU A 145 -5.24 3.39 13.70
N GLU A 146 -4.55 2.35 14.13
CA GLU A 146 -3.12 2.23 14.04
C GLU A 146 -2.79 1.60 12.68
N TYR A 147 -2.07 2.35 11.85
CA TYR A 147 -1.43 1.76 10.68
C TYR A 147 -0.29 0.87 11.15
N THR A 148 -0.55 -0.44 11.22
CA THR A 148 0.46 -1.43 11.56
C THR A 148 1.29 -1.77 10.33
N PHE A 149 2.60 -1.61 10.41
CA PHE A 149 3.49 -2.06 9.33
C PHE A 149 3.58 -3.59 9.29
N VAL A 150 3.19 -4.21 8.17
CA VAL A 150 3.27 -5.67 7.99
C VAL A 150 4.21 -6.04 6.83
N PRO A 151 5.43 -6.53 7.11
CA PRO A 151 6.40 -6.86 6.08
C PRO A 151 5.94 -8.03 5.19
N ALA A 152 6.22 -7.94 3.89
CA ALA A 152 6.12 -9.10 3.01
C ALA A 152 7.08 -10.21 3.47
N THR A 153 6.72 -11.47 3.19
CA THR A 153 7.56 -12.65 3.46
C THR A 153 8.93 -12.51 2.78
N HIS A 154 8.94 -11.91 1.57
CA HIS A 154 10.14 -11.59 0.82
C HIS A 154 10.01 -10.23 0.13
N ASN A 155 11.12 -9.48 0.08
CA ASN A 155 11.20 -8.12 -0.45
C ASN A 155 12.39 -7.91 -1.43
N PRO A 156 12.45 -8.64 -2.56
CA PRO A 156 13.51 -8.48 -3.55
C PRO A 156 13.43 -7.14 -4.29
N VAL A 157 14.60 -6.60 -4.66
CA VAL A 157 14.68 -5.51 -5.65
C VAL A 157 14.18 -5.99 -7.03
N PHE A 158 13.77 -5.07 -7.89
CA PHE A 158 13.34 -5.40 -9.25
C PHE A 158 14.46 -6.09 -10.07
N PRO A 159 14.15 -7.16 -10.82
CA PRO A 159 15.11 -7.80 -11.71
C PRO A 159 15.26 -6.97 -12.99
N ALA A 160 16.33 -6.18 -13.09
CA ALA A 160 16.69 -5.36 -14.25
C ALA A 160 15.53 -4.48 -14.79
N ASP A 161 14.78 -4.98 -15.78
CA ASP A 161 13.58 -4.32 -16.30
C ASP A 161 12.34 -4.68 -15.44
N PRO A 162 11.75 -3.71 -14.70
CA PRO A 162 10.57 -3.95 -13.87
C PRO A 162 9.29 -4.23 -14.68
N LEU A 163 9.30 -4.05 -16.00
CA LEU A 163 8.18 -4.39 -16.88
C LEU A 163 8.27 -5.83 -17.43
N ASN A 164 9.41 -6.52 -17.24
CA ASN A 164 9.59 -7.89 -17.68
C ASN A 164 8.91 -8.88 -16.73
N THR A 165 7.64 -9.17 -17.02
CA THR A 165 6.78 -10.08 -16.23
C THR A 165 7.34 -11.50 -16.08
N THR A 166 8.06 -12.00 -17.09
CA THR A 166 8.74 -13.32 -17.03
C THR A 166 9.91 -13.29 -16.06
N ALA A 167 10.74 -12.24 -16.08
CA ALA A 167 11.84 -12.08 -15.13
C ALA A 167 11.32 -11.91 -13.69
N LEU A 168 10.26 -11.12 -13.50
CA LEU A 168 9.56 -10.98 -12.21
C LEU A 168 9.03 -12.30 -11.67
N TYR A 169 8.36 -13.10 -12.52
CA TYR A 169 7.86 -14.42 -12.15
C TYR A 169 8.99 -15.35 -11.68
N HIS A 170 10.07 -15.45 -12.46
CA HIS A 170 11.21 -16.30 -12.11
C HIS A 170 11.93 -15.83 -10.83
N ALA A 171 12.06 -14.51 -10.65
CA ALA A 171 12.62 -13.94 -9.42
C ALA A 171 11.76 -14.28 -8.20
N ALA A 172 10.43 -14.12 -8.28
CA ALA A 172 9.51 -14.45 -7.18
C ALA A 172 9.57 -15.93 -6.81
N VAL A 173 9.52 -16.83 -7.79
CA VAL A 173 9.63 -18.28 -7.58
C VAL A 173 10.99 -18.68 -7.00
N SER A 174 12.09 -18.08 -7.48
CA SER A 174 13.42 -18.37 -6.97
C SER A 174 13.61 -17.92 -5.53
N VAL A 175 13.08 -16.76 -5.15
CA VAL A 175 13.23 -16.22 -3.79
C VAL A 175 12.46 -17.07 -2.77
N VAL A 176 11.25 -17.52 -3.11
CA VAL A 176 10.45 -18.42 -2.27
C VAL A 176 11.16 -19.79 -2.12
N ARG A 177 11.61 -20.38 -3.22
CA ARG A 177 12.29 -21.70 -3.21
C ARG A 177 13.62 -21.71 -2.45
N ASN A 178 14.35 -20.60 -2.46
CA ASN A 178 15.66 -20.51 -1.78
C ASN A 178 15.53 -20.20 -0.27
N ALA A 179 14.32 -19.92 0.21
CA ALA A 179 14.01 -19.66 1.62
C ALA A 179 13.31 -20.83 2.33
N SER A 180 13.09 -21.95 1.61
CA SER A 180 12.48 -23.19 2.09
C SER A 180 13.53 -24.27 2.35
#